data_AF-A0A7W0F652-F1
#
_entry.id   AF-A0A7W0F652-F1
#
_cell.length_a   1.000
_cell.length_b   1.000
_cell.length_c   1.000
_cell.angle_alpha   90.00
_cell.angle_beta   90.00
_cell.angle_gamma   90.00
#
_symmetry.space_group_name_H-M   'P 1'
#
loop_
_entity.id
_entity.type
_entity.pdbx_description
1 polymer ?
#
loop_
_entity_poly.entity_id
_entity_poly.type
_entity_poly.pdbx_seq_one_letter_code
_entity_poly.pdbx_strand_id
1 'polypeptide(L)' 'MKTDFLKQIRDYFKGREEVSAVYLFGSTAIGSETASSDIDIAILL' A
#
# COMPACT_ATOMS: atom_id res chain seq x y z
N MET A 1 7.39 -8.12 -9.32
CA MET A 1 6.01 -8.25 -9.84
C MET A 1 5.10 -7.49 -8.88
N LYS A 2 4.22 -6.59 -9.34
CA LYS A 2 3.41 -5.65 -8.51
C LYS A 2 2.74 -6.28 -7.27
N THR A 3 2.54 -7.59 -7.28
CA THR A 3 1.93 -8.39 -6.22
C THR A 3 2.71 -8.48 -4.91
N ASP A 4 4.03 -8.26 -4.94
CA ASP A 4 4.88 -8.52 -3.76
C ASP A 4 4.68 -7.48 -2.65
N PHE A 5 4.75 -6.18 -2.97
CA PHE A 5 4.61 -5.12 -1.98
C PHE A 5 3.18 -5.06 -1.40
N LEU A 6 2.14 -5.32 -2.19
CA LEU A 6 0.76 -5.35 -1.69
C LEU A 6 0.57 -6.42 -0.62
N LYS A 7 1.20 -7.58 -0.82
CA LYS A 7 1.21 -8.65 0.19
C LYS A 7 1.98 -8.21 1.44
N GLN A 8 3.14 -7.59 1.29
CA GLN A 8 3.95 -7.10 2.42
C GLN A 8 3.19 -6.05 3.25
N ILE A 9 2.54 -5.07 2.61
CA ILE A 9 1.72 -4.05 3.27
C ILE A 9 0.57 -4.73 4.02
N ARG A 10 -0.19 -5.61 3.35
CA ARG A 10 -1.30 -6.33 3.98
C ARG A 10 -0.84 -7.15 5.18
N ASP A 11 0.26 -7.88 5.04
CA ASP A 11 0.77 -8.76 6.10
C ASP A 11 1.35 -7.92 7.27
N TYR A 12 1.91 -6.72 7.02
CA TYR A 12 2.38 -5.79 8.06
C TYR A 12 1.26 -5.20 8.92
N PHE A 13 0.12 -4.86 8.29
CA PHE A 13 -1.05 -4.31 9.00
C PHE A 13 -1.99 -5.39 9.54
N LYS A 14 -1.74 -6.66 9.24
CA LYS A 14 -2.56 -7.77 9.71
C LYS A 14 -2.55 -7.86 11.24
N GLY A 15 -3.73 -7.80 11.86
CA GLY A 15 -3.90 -7.93 13.31
C GLY A 15 -3.64 -6.65 14.11
N ARG A 16 -3.45 -5.51 13.42
CA ARG A 16 -3.42 -4.20 14.05
C ARG A 16 -4.85 -3.68 14.20
N GLU A 17 -5.45 -3.91 15.37
CA GLU A 17 -6.82 -3.49 15.66
C GLU A 17 -6.99 -1.97 15.64
N GLU A 18 -5.89 -1.22 15.80
CA GLU A 18 -5.86 0.24 15.70
C GLU A 18 -5.93 0.78 14.27
N VAL A 19 -5.94 -0.10 13.25
CA VAL A 19 -5.99 0.29 11.84
C VAL A 19 -7.28 -0.22 11.19
N SER A 20 -8.23 0.69 10.99
CA SER A 20 -9.48 0.41 10.29
C SER A 20 -9.29 0.13 8.79
N ALA A 21 -8.42 0.88 8.10
CA ALA A 21 -8.17 0.69 6.67
C ALA A 21 -6.80 1.21 6.20
N VAL A 22 -6.31 0.65 5.10
CA VAL A 22 -5.12 1.12 4.38
C VAL A 22 -5.48 1.34 2.91
N TYR A 23 -5.30 2.56 2.42
CA TYR A 23 -5.60 2.93 1.04
C TYR A 23 -4.31 3.08 0.25
N LEU A 24 -4.25 2.46 -0.94
CA LEU A 24 -3.22 2.75 -1.94
C LEU A 24 -3.67 3.93 -2.79
N PHE A 25 -2.80 4.93 -2.96
CA PHE A 25 -3.05 6.05 -3.86
C PHE A 25 -1.79 6.38 -4.67
N GLY A 26 -1.79 7.53 -5.35
CA GLY A 26 -0.63 8.00 -6.10
C GLY A 26 -0.36 7.22 -7.38
N SER A 27 0.88 7.31 -7.87
CA SER A 27 1.29 6.80 -9.19
C SER A 27 1.02 5.30 -9.34
N THR A 28 1.27 4.52 -8.28
CA THR A 28 1.05 3.07 -8.25
C THR A 28 -0.42 2.70 -8.38
N ALA A 29 -1.34 3.51 -7.84
CA ALA A 29 -2.78 3.25 -7.94
C ALA A 29 -3.35 3.52 -9.34
N ILE A 30 -2.74 4.44 -10.10
CA ILE A 30 -3.19 4.82 -11.45
C ILE A 30 -2.38 4.15 -12.57
N GLY A 31 -1.38 3.33 -12.22
CA GLY A 31 -0.55 2.61 -13.19
C GLY A 31 0.49 3.47 -13.90
N SER A 32 0.86 4.62 -13.33
CA SER A 32 1.85 5.55 -13.89
C SER A 32 3.18 5.51 -13.16
N GLU A 33 3.40 4.52 -12.29
CA GLU A 33 4.64 4.35 -11.54
C GLU A 33 5.81 3.92 -12.43
N THR A 34 7.00 4.31 -12.03
CA THR A 34 8.28 3.95 -12.68
C THR A 34 9.11 3.07 -11.74
N ALA A 35 10.24 2.55 -12.23
CA ALA A 35 11.14 1.75 -11.40
C ALA A 35 11.71 2.51 -10.18
N SER A 36 11.71 3.86 -10.22
CA SER A 36 12.15 4.72 -9.13
C SER A 36 11.01 5.35 -8.34
N SER A 37 9.76 5.02 -8.66
CA SER A 37 8.60 5.53 -7.93
C SER A 37 8.50 4.89 -6.55
N ASP A 38 8.01 5.67 -5.60
CA ASP A 38 7.59 5.22 -4.28
C ASP A 38 6.16 4.64 -4.30
N ILE A 39 5.69 4.26 -3.11
CA ILE A 39 4.35 3.72 -2.88
C ILE A 39 3.66 4.61 -1.85
N ASP A 40 2.60 5.29 -2.27
CA ASP A 40 1.80 6.14 -1.41
C ASP A 40 0.68 5.34 -0.72
N ILE A 41 0.64 5.39 0.61
CA ILE A 41 -0.44 4.79 1.43
C ILE A 41 -1.02 5.77 2.44
N ALA A 42 -2.34 5.70 2.63
CA ALA A 42 -3.04 6.42 3.69
C ALA A 42 -3.57 5.41 4.71
N ILE A 43 -3.40 5.72 6.00
CA ILE A 43 -3.83 4.88 7.11
C ILE A 43 -5.03 5.54 7.77
N LEU A 44 -6.13 4.80 7.86
CA LEU A 44 -7.28 5.15 8.68
C LEU A 44 -7.17 4.34 9.97
N LEU A 45 -7.12 5.04 11.11
CA LEU A 45 -7.09 4.44 12.44
C LEU A 45 -8.51 4.10 12.89
#